data_AF-A0A8X6V7H5-F1
#
_entry.id   AF-A0A8X6V7H5-F1
#
_cell.length_a   1.000
_cell.length_b   1.000
_cell.length_c   1.000
_cell.angle_alpha   90.00
_cell.angle_beta   90.00
_cell.angle_gamma   90.00
#
_symmetry.space_group_name_H-M   'P 1'
#
loop_
_entity.id
_entity.type
_entity.pdbx_description
1 polymer ?
#
loop_
_entity_poly.entity_id
_entity_poly.type
_entity_poly.pdbx_seq_one_letter_code
_entity_poly.pdbx_strand_id
1 'polypeptide(L)'
;MVLSPSTGIILNNDMDNFSSPNITNSFGIPPSDMNRIKPGRRPFSSMSPAIVTDSNGDVKLVIGGNGGPKITTCMAQCNNRIVMAQRNHLDDFLRGRIIGRLECGRTQLEVSKELGIAQSVISRLWQRFQDDASDLSRQLSSATVTTVSRQTVYRRLGHIGLYARRPVRCVPLTATHCRLRLTWSREHALWTPQQWSCGVFSDESRFSLQSDSRRTLIWRAPGTRYHQENTNERHRYGGAGWLVWGGIILGSRTDLHVQSVTMTCHIYRDVILEQHVRLFRGAMGAEFLFMDDNARPHRANIVDECLQSEDIIRMDWPAYSPDLNPIEHVWDMLGRRIAARQPPPTSLPELRRALLDEWCNILQDQIVNLILSMPRLCKACIALSGRRTTY
;
A
#
# COMPACT_ATOMS: atom_id res chain seq x y z
N MET A 1 -14.29 -6.05 -39.52
CA MET A 1 -13.94 -4.62 -39.49
C MET A 1 -13.91 -4.09 -40.91
N VAL A 2 -14.44 -2.88 -41.14
CA VAL A 2 -14.52 -2.25 -42.46
C VAL A 2 -13.73 -0.94 -42.41
N LEU A 3 -12.71 -0.79 -43.26
CA LEU A 3 -11.93 0.45 -43.36
C LEU A 3 -12.67 1.44 -44.26
N SER A 4 -12.93 2.65 -43.76
CA SER A 4 -13.49 3.74 -44.58
C SER A 4 -12.44 4.21 -45.60
N PRO A 5 -12.69 4.09 -46.92
CA PRO A 5 -11.71 4.49 -47.94
C PRO A 5 -11.46 6.00 -47.98
N SER A 6 -12.43 6.81 -47.51
CA SER A 6 -12.35 8.27 -47.53
C SER A 6 -11.72 8.88 -46.28
N THR A 7 -11.82 8.20 -45.13
CA THR A 7 -11.34 8.75 -43.84
C THR A 7 -10.22 7.92 -43.22
N GLY A 8 -9.94 6.71 -43.71
CA GLY A 8 -8.98 5.79 -43.11
C GLY A 8 -9.42 5.23 -41.75
N ILE A 9 -10.64 5.54 -41.29
CA ILE A 9 -11.16 5.06 -40.01
C ILE A 9 -11.60 3.59 -40.16
N ILE A 10 -11.08 2.73 -39.30
CA ILE A 10 -11.52 1.33 -39.19
C ILE A 10 -12.83 1.32 -38.40
N LEU A 11 -13.94 1.06 -39.08
CA LEU A 11 -15.26 0.90 -38.48
C LEU A 11 -15.35 -0.49 -37.85
N ASN A 12 -15.57 -0.50 -36.54
CA ASN A 12 -15.98 -1.71 -35.82
C ASN A 12 -17.40 -2.08 -36.26
N ASN A 13 -17.61 -3.35 -36.62
CA ASN A 13 -18.93 -3.83 -37.02
C ASN A 13 -19.76 -4.34 -35.84
N ASP A 14 -19.25 -4.23 -34.60
CA ASP A 14 -19.90 -4.59 -33.34
C ASP A 14 -20.48 -6.02 -33.29
N MET A 15 -20.07 -6.87 -34.24
CA MET A 15 -20.56 -8.25 -34.39
C MET A 15 -20.12 -9.12 -33.21
N ASP A 16 -19.02 -8.77 -32.56
CA ASP A 16 -18.51 -9.43 -31.35
C ASP A 16 -19.44 -9.26 -30.13
N ASN A 17 -20.41 -8.34 -30.17
CA ASN A 17 -21.40 -8.16 -29.10
C ASN A 17 -22.58 -9.17 -29.17
N PHE A 18 -22.66 -9.96 -30.25
CA PHE A 18 -23.64 -11.04 -30.39
C PHE A 18 -23.05 -12.41 -30.00
N SER A 19 -23.92 -13.35 -29.68
CA SER A 19 -23.57 -14.76 -29.55
C SER A 19 -23.47 -15.43 -30.91
N SER A 20 -22.28 -15.93 -31.24
CA SER A 20 -22.07 -16.76 -32.43
C SER A 20 -22.42 -18.22 -32.14
N PRO A 21 -23.24 -18.90 -32.97
CA PRO A 21 -23.60 -20.30 -32.75
C PRO A 21 -22.34 -21.17 -32.63
N ASN A 22 -22.32 -22.08 -31.65
CA ASN A 22 -21.22 -23.02 -31.40
C ASN A 22 -19.86 -22.41 -31.04
N ILE A 23 -19.79 -21.10 -30.75
CA ILE A 23 -18.56 -20.42 -30.33
C ILE A 23 -18.74 -19.92 -28.90
N THR A 24 -17.87 -20.39 -28.00
CA THR A 24 -17.73 -19.83 -26.64
C THR A 24 -16.91 -18.56 -26.74
N ASN A 25 -17.38 -17.46 -26.15
CA ASN A 25 -16.67 -16.18 -26.24
C ASN A 25 -15.36 -16.19 -25.42
N SER A 26 -14.53 -15.14 -25.59
CA SER A 26 -13.26 -14.97 -24.87
C SER A 26 -13.39 -14.92 -23.33
N PHE A 27 -14.62 -14.78 -22.82
CA PHE A 27 -14.93 -14.79 -21.39
C PHE A 27 -15.36 -16.17 -20.87
N GLY A 28 -15.39 -17.20 -21.72
CA GLY A 28 -15.78 -18.57 -21.35
C GLY A 28 -17.30 -18.79 -21.28
N ILE A 29 -18.11 -17.90 -21.88
CA ILE A 29 -19.58 -17.96 -21.82
C ILE A 29 -20.10 -18.62 -23.10
N PRO A 30 -20.92 -19.69 -22.98
CA PRO A 30 -21.52 -20.35 -24.14
C PRO A 30 -22.53 -19.43 -24.84
N PRO A 31 -22.78 -19.63 -26.15
CA PRO A 31 -23.65 -18.75 -26.91
C PRO A 31 -25.11 -18.85 -26.42
N SER A 32 -25.77 -17.70 -26.32
CA SER A 32 -27.18 -17.61 -25.93
C SER A 32 -28.09 -17.43 -27.15
N ASP A 33 -29.14 -18.24 -27.24
CA ASP A 33 -30.15 -18.17 -28.31
C ASP A 33 -30.82 -16.81 -28.41
N MET A 34 -30.96 -16.12 -27.27
CA MET A 34 -31.58 -14.80 -27.18
C MET A 34 -30.72 -13.67 -27.74
N ASN A 35 -29.39 -13.86 -27.82
CA ASN A 35 -28.44 -12.87 -28.35
C ASN A 35 -27.77 -13.32 -29.66
N ARG A 36 -28.37 -14.26 -30.40
CA ARG A 36 -27.79 -14.77 -31.66
C ARG A 36 -27.76 -13.70 -32.75
N ILE A 37 -26.71 -13.74 -33.57
CA ILE A 37 -26.57 -12.91 -34.77
C ILE A 37 -27.75 -13.16 -35.72
N LYS A 38 -28.53 -12.11 -36.03
CA LYS A 38 -29.56 -12.10 -37.07
C LYS A 38 -29.66 -10.71 -37.71
N PRO A 39 -30.04 -10.60 -39.00
CA PRO A 39 -30.27 -9.31 -39.64
C PRO A 39 -31.28 -8.44 -38.87
N GLY A 40 -30.97 -7.14 -38.71
CA GLY A 40 -31.84 -6.16 -38.04
C GLY A 40 -31.94 -6.27 -36.51
N ARG A 41 -31.24 -7.20 -35.87
CA ARG A 41 -31.19 -7.29 -34.40
C ARG A 41 -30.20 -6.29 -33.81
N ARG A 42 -30.45 -5.88 -32.57
CA ARG A 42 -29.52 -5.11 -31.73
C ARG A 42 -28.86 -6.07 -30.72
N PRO A 43 -27.53 -6.01 -30.51
CA PRO A 43 -26.87 -6.87 -29.54
C PRO A 43 -27.26 -6.49 -28.12
N PHE A 44 -27.30 -7.46 -27.20
CA PHE A 44 -27.55 -7.17 -25.80
C PHE A 44 -26.38 -6.40 -25.17
N SER A 45 -26.73 -5.29 -24.53
CA SER A 45 -25.79 -4.54 -23.71
C SER A 45 -25.63 -5.19 -22.35
N SER A 46 -24.39 -5.29 -21.88
CA SER A 46 -24.08 -5.75 -20.53
C SER A 46 -24.00 -4.60 -19.51
N MET A 47 -24.48 -3.40 -19.86
CA MET A 47 -24.44 -2.24 -18.97
C MET A 47 -25.43 -2.38 -17.80
N SER A 48 -24.93 -2.24 -16.58
CA SER A 48 -25.74 -2.20 -15.36
C SER A 48 -25.20 -1.13 -14.41
N PRO A 49 -25.37 0.18 -14.72
CA PRO A 49 -25.01 1.23 -13.79
C PRO A 49 -25.93 1.16 -12.56
N ALA A 50 -25.36 1.33 -11.37
CA ALA A 50 -26.13 1.32 -10.12
C ALA A 50 -25.89 2.61 -9.33
N ILE A 51 -26.99 3.21 -8.89
CA ILE A 51 -27.01 4.37 -7.99
C ILE A 51 -27.62 3.88 -6.69
N VAL A 52 -26.88 4.01 -5.59
CA VAL A 52 -27.32 3.66 -4.24
C VAL A 52 -27.57 4.94 -3.47
N THR A 53 -28.78 5.10 -2.95
CA THR A 53 -29.19 6.22 -2.10
C THR A 53 -29.39 5.74 -0.67
N ASP A 54 -29.34 6.66 0.30
CA ASP A 54 -29.82 6.38 1.65
C ASP A 54 -31.35 6.52 1.76
N SER A 55 -31.87 6.37 2.98
CA SER A 55 -33.29 6.51 3.30
C SER A 55 -33.84 7.92 3.10
N ASN A 56 -32.97 8.93 3.01
CA ASN A 56 -33.34 10.33 2.80
C ASN A 56 -33.28 10.71 1.31
N GLY A 57 -32.86 9.78 0.43
CA GLY A 57 -32.72 10.00 -1.00
C GLY A 57 -31.35 10.54 -1.42
N ASP A 58 -30.41 10.73 -0.49
CA ASP A 58 -29.07 11.23 -0.82
C ASP A 58 -28.24 10.12 -1.47
N VAL A 59 -27.60 10.44 -2.60
CA VAL A 59 -26.73 9.51 -3.32
C VAL A 59 -25.49 9.19 -2.49
N LYS A 60 -25.31 7.91 -2.15
CA LYS A 60 -24.15 7.40 -1.40
C LYS A 60 -23.12 6.72 -2.26
N LEU A 61 -23.53 6.18 -3.41
CA LEU A 61 -22.63 5.49 -4.31
C LEU A 61 -23.18 5.52 -5.72
N VAL A 62 -22.33 5.87 -6.68
CA VAL A 62 -22.57 5.65 -8.10
C VAL A 62 -21.48 4.72 -8.60
N ILE A 63 -21.87 3.60 -9.18
CA ILE A 63 -20.92 2.64 -9.74
C ILE A 63 -21.34 2.23 -11.15
N GLY A 64 -20.33 2.01 -11.98
CA GLY A 64 -20.42 1.44 -13.31
C GLY A 64 -19.21 0.55 -13.56
N GLY A 65 -19.29 -0.34 -14.55
CA GLY A 65 -18.24 -1.29 -14.87
C GLY A 65 -17.95 -1.37 -16.36
N ASN A 66 -16.70 -1.68 -16.69
CA ASN A 66 -16.30 -2.20 -18.01
C ASN A 66 -16.02 -3.72 -17.89
N GLY A 67 -15.87 -4.41 -19.02
CA GLY A 67 -15.55 -5.85 -19.03
C GLY A 67 -16.60 -6.76 -19.68
N GLY A 68 -17.43 -6.21 -20.57
CA GLY A 68 -18.35 -6.98 -21.39
C GLY A 68 -19.37 -7.78 -20.56
N PRO A 69 -19.63 -9.06 -20.87
CA PRO A 69 -20.65 -9.88 -20.19
C PRO A 69 -20.49 -10.01 -18.67
N LYS A 70 -19.29 -9.73 -18.12
CA LYS A 70 -19.01 -9.80 -16.68
C LYS A 70 -19.44 -8.55 -15.91
N ILE A 71 -19.84 -7.47 -16.59
CA ILE A 71 -20.23 -6.20 -15.95
C ILE A 71 -21.30 -6.45 -14.89
N THR A 72 -22.39 -7.14 -15.20
CA THR A 72 -23.48 -7.39 -14.24
C THR A 72 -23.02 -8.16 -12.99
N THR A 73 -22.20 -9.20 -13.15
CA THR A 73 -21.69 -9.99 -12.02
C THR A 73 -20.67 -9.21 -11.19
N CYS A 74 -19.76 -8.47 -11.84
CA CYS A 74 -18.82 -7.58 -11.15
C CYS A 74 -19.57 -6.50 -10.38
N MET A 75 -20.62 -5.91 -10.96
CA MET A 75 -21.46 -4.91 -10.30
C MET A 75 -22.22 -5.49 -9.11
N ALA A 76 -22.79 -6.70 -9.24
CA ALA A 76 -23.43 -7.40 -8.13
C ALA A 76 -22.44 -7.74 -7.00
N GLN A 77 -21.22 -8.17 -7.33
CA GLN A 77 -20.16 -8.43 -6.34
C GLN A 77 -19.69 -7.15 -5.66
N CYS A 78 -19.49 -6.05 -6.40
CA CYS A 78 -19.11 -4.76 -5.84
C CYS A 78 -20.21 -4.18 -4.95
N ASN A 79 -21.47 -4.21 -5.41
CA ASN A 79 -22.63 -3.82 -4.62
C ASN A 79 -22.74 -4.66 -3.35
N ASN A 80 -22.69 -6.00 -3.46
CA ASN A 80 -22.70 -6.87 -2.30
C ASN A 80 -21.52 -6.59 -1.37
N ARG A 81 -20.32 -6.37 -1.88
CA ARG A 81 -19.15 -6.12 -1.05
C ARG A 81 -19.23 -4.77 -0.33
N ILE A 82 -19.77 -3.73 -0.96
CA ILE A 82 -19.93 -2.40 -0.36
C ILE A 82 -21.11 -2.37 0.61
N VAL A 83 -22.26 -2.95 0.23
CA VAL A 83 -23.45 -3.08 1.08
C VAL A 83 -23.19 -4.02 2.27
N MET A 84 -22.44 -5.11 2.08
CA MET A 84 -22.02 -6.02 3.17
C MET A 84 -20.88 -5.43 4.01
N ALA A 85 -19.95 -4.66 3.43
CA ALA A 85 -18.93 -3.93 4.19
C ALA A 85 -19.55 -2.84 5.07
N GLN A 86 -20.68 -2.25 4.66
CA GLN A 86 -21.46 -1.35 5.50
C GLN A 86 -22.34 -2.09 6.52
N ARG A 87 -22.54 -3.40 6.41
CA ARG A 87 -23.47 -4.16 7.28
C ARG A 87 -22.88 -5.14 8.27
N ASN A 88 -21.64 -5.64 8.15
CA ASN A 88 -21.26 -6.79 8.99
C ASN A 88 -19.79 -6.93 9.39
N HIS A 89 -19.12 -5.87 9.81
CA HIS A 89 -18.05 -6.04 10.79
C HIS A 89 -18.06 -4.89 11.78
N LEU A 90 -18.33 -5.21 13.05
CA LEU A 90 -17.80 -4.41 14.16
C LEU A 90 -16.29 -4.30 13.91
N ASP A 91 -15.78 -3.07 13.75
CA ASP A 91 -14.34 -2.86 13.70
C ASP A 91 -13.71 -3.32 15.03
N ASP A 92 -12.43 -3.67 15.00
CA ASP A 92 -11.74 -4.24 16.17
C ASP A 92 -11.72 -3.30 17.38
N PHE A 93 -11.84 -1.99 17.15
CA PHE A 93 -11.93 -0.98 18.21
C PHE A 93 -13.31 -1.01 18.89
N LEU A 94 -14.39 -1.10 18.12
CA LEU A 94 -15.75 -1.26 18.63
C LEU A 94 -15.90 -2.60 19.37
N ARG A 95 -15.28 -3.69 18.87
CA ARG A 95 -15.22 -4.98 19.59
C ARG A 95 -14.50 -4.86 20.93
N GLY A 96 -13.32 -4.24 20.96
CA GLY A 96 -12.56 -4.03 22.19
C GLY A 96 -13.31 -3.16 23.21
N ARG A 97 -14.06 -2.15 22.75
CA ARG A 97 -14.90 -1.30 23.60
C ARG A 97 -16.10 -2.03 24.20
N ILE A 98 -16.70 -2.97 23.47
CA ILE A 98 -17.79 -3.82 23.96
C ILE A 98 -17.24 -4.77 25.02
N ILE A 99 -16.17 -5.51 24.71
CA ILE A 99 -15.54 -6.48 25.61
C ILE A 99 -15.08 -5.79 26.91
N GLY A 100 -14.32 -4.70 26.81
CA GLY A 100 -13.82 -4.01 28.00
C GLY A 100 -14.92 -3.41 28.89
N ARG A 101 -16.09 -3.06 28.34
CA ARG A 101 -17.24 -2.61 29.15
C ARG A 101 -17.91 -3.77 29.88
N LEU A 102 -18.07 -4.92 29.21
CA LEU A 102 -18.61 -6.13 29.83
C LEU A 102 -17.68 -6.67 30.92
N GLU A 103 -16.35 -6.63 30.72
CA GLU A 103 -15.36 -6.98 31.73
C GLU A 103 -15.41 -6.06 32.96
N CYS A 104 -15.75 -4.78 32.78
CA CYS A 104 -15.99 -3.83 33.88
C CYS A 104 -17.35 -4.00 34.57
N GLY A 105 -18.08 -5.10 34.32
CA GLY A 105 -19.34 -5.43 34.98
C GLY A 105 -20.58 -4.72 34.41
N ARG A 106 -20.48 -4.03 33.26
CA ARG A 106 -21.65 -3.46 32.57
C ARG A 106 -22.51 -4.59 32.00
N THR A 107 -23.83 -4.40 32.01
CA THR A 107 -24.76 -5.35 31.39
C THR A 107 -24.78 -5.18 29.86
N GLN A 108 -25.09 -6.26 29.14
CA GLN A 108 -25.20 -6.22 27.67
C GLN A 108 -26.26 -5.21 27.19
N LEU A 109 -27.31 -4.98 27.99
CA LEU A 109 -28.37 -4.01 27.70
C LEU A 109 -27.86 -2.57 27.79
N GLU A 110 -27.03 -2.25 28.78
CA GLU A 110 -26.40 -0.93 28.92
C GLU A 110 -25.44 -0.65 27.76
N VAL A 111 -24.60 -1.63 27.42
CA VAL A 111 -23.65 -1.50 26.30
C VAL A 111 -24.36 -1.39 24.95
N SER A 112 -25.47 -2.11 24.78
CA SER A 112 -26.35 -2.02 23.60
C SER A 112 -26.91 -0.61 23.41
N LYS A 113 -27.46 -0.02 24.48
CA LYS A 113 -28.02 1.34 24.47
C LYS A 113 -26.95 2.42 24.24
N GLU A 114 -25.77 2.27 24.85
CA GLU A 114 -24.70 3.26 24.77
C GLU A 114 -24.03 3.30 23.38
N LEU A 115 -23.89 2.13 22.73
CA LEU A 115 -23.14 2.01 21.47
C LEU A 115 -24.05 1.86 20.24
N GLY A 116 -25.37 1.74 20.41
CA GLY A 116 -26.33 1.57 19.32
C GLY A 116 -26.19 0.22 18.60
N ILE A 117 -25.73 -0.82 19.31
CA ILE A 117 -25.43 -2.15 18.76
C ILE A 117 -26.41 -3.17 19.32
N ALA A 118 -27.01 -3.97 18.44
CA ALA A 118 -27.97 -4.99 18.86
C ALA A 118 -27.36 -5.94 19.91
N GLN A 119 -28.10 -6.17 21.00
CA GLN A 119 -27.68 -7.02 22.12
C GLN A 119 -27.29 -8.44 21.68
N SER A 120 -27.90 -8.97 20.62
CA SER A 120 -27.56 -10.28 20.04
C SER A 120 -26.17 -10.34 19.39
N VAL A 121 -25.63 -9.20 18.96
CA VAL A 121 -24.26 -9.09 18.43
C VAL A 121 -23.26 -9.00 19.59
N ILE A 122 -23.60 -8.23 20.62
CA ILE A 122 -22.81 -8.11 21.87
C ILE A 122 -22.70 -9.47 22.56
N SER A 123 -23.81 -10.21 22.66
CA SER A 123 -23.85 -11.54 23.28
C SER A 123 -22.95 -12.55 22.54
N ARG A 124 -23.06 -12.63 21.19
CA ARG A 124 -22.19 -13.51 20.37
C ARG A 124 -20.71 -13.15 20.47
N LEU A 125 -20.39 -11.85 20.52
CA LEU A 125 -19.01 -11.39 20.69
C LEU A 125 -18.44 -11.80 22.05
N TRP A 126 -19.23 -11.64 23.11
CA TRP A 126 -18.85 -11.98 24.47
C TRP A 126 -18.65 -13.49 24.65
N GLN A 127 -19.55 -14.29 24.09
CA GLN A 127 -19.45 -15.75 24.13
C GLN A 127 -18.19 -16.24 23.42
N ARG A 128 -17.90 -15.71 22.22
CA ARG A 128 -16.68 -16.05 21.48
C ARG A 128 -15.39 -15.63 22.20
N PHE A 129 -15.41 -14.48 22.89
CA PHE A 129 -14.29 -14.04 23.71
C PHE A 129 -14.04 -14.98 24.90
N GLN A 130 -15.11 -15.48 25.53
CA GLN A 130 -15.02 -16.47 26.59
C GLN A 130 -14.52 -17.83 26.06
N ASP A 131 -14.96 -18.25 24.87
CA ASP A 131 -14.52 -19.49 24.23
C ASP A 131 -13.03 -19.44 23.85
N ASP A 132 -12.55 -18.34 23.26
CA ASP A 132 -11.13 -18.12 22.93
C ASP A 132 -10.23 -18.08 24.19
N ALA A 133 -10.71 -17.46 25.28
CA ALA A 133 -10.02 -17.45 26.57
C ALA A 133 -10.03 -18.83 27.24
N SER A 134 -11.11 -19.61 27.04
CA SER A 134 -11.23 -20.98 27.54
C SER A 134 -10.32 -21.94 26.81
N ASP A 135 -10.13 -21.79 25.49
CA ASP A 135 -9.18 -22.60 24.72
C ASP A 135 -7.72 -22.28 25.07
N LEU A 136 -7.40 -21.00 25.30
CA LEU A 136 -6.07 -20.59 25.79
C LEU A 136 -5.82 -21.09 27.22
N SER A 137 -6.84 -21.04 28.08
CA SER A 137 -6.82 -21.59 29.44
C SER A 137 -6.70 -23.12 29.45
N ARG A 138 -7.36 -23.81 28.53
CA ARG A 138 -7.31 -25.28 28.36
C ARG A 138 -5.94 -25.75 27.87
N GLN A 139 -5.29 -25.01 26.97
CA GLN A 139 -3.92 -25.27 26.51
C GLN A 139 -2.86 -24.95 27.56
N LEU A 140 -3.09 -23.98 28.45
CA LEU A 140 -2.20 -23.66 29.58
C LEU A 140 -2.39 -24.61 30.77
N SER A 141 -3.62 -25.07 31.00
CA SER A 141 -3.98 -25.99 32.10
C SER A 141 -3.51 -27.42 31.84
N SER A 142 -3.36 -27.84 30.58
CA SER A 142 -2.78 -29.16 30.24
C SER A 142 -1.25 -29.21 30.39
N ALA A 143 -0.57 -28.06 30.51
CA ALA A 143 0.89 -27.97 30.55
C ALA A 143 1.45 -27.50 31.91
N THR A 144 0.68 -26.81 32.77
CA THR A 144 1.18 -26.34 34.07
C THR A 144 0.07 -26.19 35.11
N VAL A 145 0.19 -26.87 36.26
CA VAL A 145 -0.71 -26.77 37.43
C VAL A 145 -0.41 -25.51 38.26
N THR A 146 -0.22 -24.35 37.63
CA THR A 146 0.04 -23.10 38.37
C THR A 146 -0.36 -21.86 37.58
N THR A 147 -1.00 -20.92 38.25
CA THR A 147 -1.30 -19.59 37.71
C THR A 147 -0.01 -18.78 37.62
N VAL A 148 0.52 -18.61 36.40
CA VAL A 148 1.79 -17.89 36.17
C VAL A 148 1.52 -16.40 35.97
N SER A 149 2.16 -15.54 36.77
CA SER A 149 2.04 -14.10 36.61
C SER A 149 2.71 -13.61 35.31
N ARG A 150 2.16 -12.54 34.70
CA ARG A 150 2.74 -11.90 33.51
C ARG A 150 4.22 -11.53 33.67
N GLN A 151 4.63 -11.10 34.88
CA GLN A 151 6.02 -10.80 35.19
C GLN A 151 6.91 -12.05 35.16
N THR A 152 6.40 -13.20 35.59
CA THR A 152 7.12 -14.48 35.53
C THR A 152 7.34 -14.91 34.08
N VAL A 153 6.33 -14.73 33.23
CA VAL A 153 6.44 -14.97 31.77
C VAL A 153 7.49 -14.03 31.16
N TYR A 154 7.46 -12.74 31.45
CA TYR A 154 8.42 -11.76 30.91
C TYR A 154 9.85 -12.07 31.34
N ARG A 155 10.05 -12.45 32.61
CA ARG A 155 11.36 -12.82 33.15
C ARG A 155 11.90 -14.10 32.50
N ARG A 156 11.05 -15.11 32.31
CA ARG A 156 11.42 -16.37 31.64
C ARG A 156 11.75 -16.16 30.16
N LEU A 157 10.95 -15.36 29.45
CA LEU A 157 11.21 -14.98 28.06
C LEU A 157 12.52 -14.18 27.93
N GLY A 158 12.80 -13.26 28.85
CA GLY A 158 14.08 -12.55 28.91
C GLY A 158 15.28 -13.47 29.18
N HIS A 159 15.12 -14.48 30.04
CA HIS A 159 16.16 -15.47 30.34
C HIS A 159 16.52 -16.36 29.15
N ILE A 160 15.60 -16.55 28.20
CA ILE A 160 15.85 -17.25 26.92
C ILE A 160 16.16 -16.29 25.77
N GLY A 161 16.44 -15.02 26.07
CA GLY A 161 16.89 -14.03 25.09
C GLY A 161 15.81 -13.43 24.20
N LEU A 162 14.52 -13.58 24.55
CA LEU A 162 13.40 -13.03 23.79
C LEU A 162 12.86 -11.75 24.42
N TYR A 163 12.68 -10.71 23.60
CA TYR A 163 12.22 -9.40 24.04
C TYR A 163 11.01 -8.95 23.24
N ALA A 164 10.03 -8.35 23.91
CA ALA A 164 8.89 -7.73 23.26
C ALA A 164 9.36 -6.53 22.41
N ARG A 165 9.17 -6.60 21.09
CA ARG A 165 9.58 -5.61 20.09
C ARG A 165 8.52 -5.49 19.00
N ARG A 166 8.51 -4.37 18.28
CA ARG A 166 7.56 -4.16 17.16
C ARG A 166 7.98 -5.01 15.94
N PRO A 167 7.06 -5.78 15.33
CA PRO A 167 7.32 -6.46 14.07
C PRO A 167 7.49 -5.43 12.95
N VAL A 168 8.40 -5.69 12.01
CA VAL A 168 8.52 -4.87 10.81
C VAL A 168 7.42 -5.27 9.83
N ARG A 169 6.73 -4.30 9.23
CA ARG A 169 5.77 -4.61 8.16
C ARG A 169 6.50 -4.63 6.81
N CYS A 170 6.69 -5.80 6.20
CA CYS A 170 7.39 -5.91 4.91
C CYS A 170 6.99 -7.18 4.14
N VAL A 171 7.08 -7.15 2.81
CA VAL A 171 6.72 -8.29 1.92
C VAL A 171 7.85 -9.33 1.87
N PRO A 172 7.68 -10.58 2.31
CA PRO A 172 8.75 -11.59 2.32
C PRO A 172 9.56 -11.65 1.01
N LEU A 173 10.90 -11.77 1.12
CA LEU A 173 11.77 -11.83 -0.04
C LEU A 173 11.84 -13.27 -0.58
N THR A 174 11.65 -13.43 -1.89
CA THR A 174 11.89 -14.70 -2.58
C THR A 174 13.39 -14.88 -2.86
N ALA A 175 13.82 -16.09 -3.20
CA ALA A 175 15.21 -16.35 -3.63
C ALA A 175 15.61 -15.48 -4.84
N THR A 176 14.67 -15.24 -5.77
CA THR A 176 14.87 -14.33 -6.90
C THR A 176 15.10 -12.90 -6.45
N HIS A 177 14.32 -12.39 -5.48
CA HIS A 177 14.54 -11.04 -4.93
C HIS A 177 15.93 -10.92 -4.31
N CYS A 178 16.34 -11.89 -3.47
CA CYS A 178 17.67 -11.89 -2.86
C CYS A 178 18.78 -11.88 -3.91
N ARG A 179 18.66 -12.70 -4.98
CA ARG A 179 19.65 -12.74 -6.05
C ARG A 179 19.78 -11.40 -6.77
N LEU A 180 18.65 -10.79 -7.17
CA LEU A 180 18.65 -9.49 -7.85
C LEU A 180 19.23 -8.38 -6.97
N ARG A 181 18.86 -8.35 -5.69
CA ARG A 181 19.43 -7.43 -4.69
C ARG A 181 20.94 -7.60 -4.55
N LEU A 182 21.42 -8.85 -4.50
CA LEU A 182 22.84 -9.16 -4.39
C LEU A 182 23.62 -8.70 -5.63
N THR A 183 23.10 -8.99 -6.84
CA THR A 183 23.72 -8.55 -8.10
C THR A 183 23.81 -7.04 -8.17
N TRP A 184 22.69 -6.34 -7.96
CA TRP A 184 22.63 -4.88 -7.97
C TRP A 184 23.62 -4.28 -6.95
N SER A 185 23.64 -4.82 -5.73
CA SER A 185 24.55 -4.33 -4.69
C SER A 185 26.03 -4.53 -5.06
N ARG A 186 26.38 -5.60 -5.77
CA ARG A 186 27.76 -5.84 -6.22
C ARG A 186 28.20 -4.86 -7.30
N GLU A 187 27.32 -4.57 -8.25
CA GLU A 187 27.56 -3.59 -9.33
C GLU A 187 27.77 -2.18 -8.78
N HIS A 188 27.04 -1.84 -7.71
CA HIS A 188 27.04 -0.48 -7.16
C HIS A 188 27.92 -0.32 -5.90
N ALA A 189 28.47 -1.39 -5.33
CA ALA A 189 29.27 -1.32 -4.10
C ALA A 189 30.58 -0.53 -4.23
N LEU A 190 31.08 -0.39 -5.46
CA LEU A 190 32.32 0.32 -5.78
C LEU A 190 32.07 1.68 -6.45
N TRP A 191 30.81 2.11 -6.57
CA TRP A 191 30.50 3.42 -7.13
C TRP A 191 31.11 4.54 -6.29
N THR A 192 31.73 5.49 -6.99
CA THR A 192 32.31 6.70 -6.42
C THR A 192 31.23 7.71 -6.02
N PRO A 193 31.53 8.67 -5.13
CA PRO A 193 30.62 9.77 -4.82
C PRO A 193 30.11 10.51 -6.07
N GLN A 194 30.95 10.67 -7.09
CA GLN A 194 30.59 11.29 -8.36
C GLN A 194 29.53 10.48 -9.09
N GLN A 195 29.67 9.16 -9.18
CA GLN A 195 28.65 8.29 -9.79
C GLN A 195 27.34 8.32 -9.00
N TRP A 196 27.41 8.35 -7.66
CA TRP A 196 26.21 8.53 -6.83
C TRP A 196 25.58 9.92 -6.95
N SER A 197 26.35 10.94 -7.30
CA SER A 197 25.84 12.31 -7.49
C SER A 197 24.96 12.45 -8.73
N CYS A 198 25.09 11.54 -9.69
CA CYS A 198 24.27 11.51 -10.89
C CYS A 198 22.87 10.89 -10.66
N GLY A 199 22.69 10.17 -9.55
CA GLY A 199 21.46 9.48 -9.19
C GLY A 199 20.48 10.33 -8.38
N VAL A 200 19.21 10.35 -8.79
CA VAL A 200 18.08 10.80 -7.97
C VAL A 200 17.39 9.60 -7.38
N PHE A 201 17.31 9.55 -6.05
CA PHE A 201 16.52 8.57 -5.33
C PHE A 201 15.14 9.15 -5.05
N SER A 202 14.09 8.49 -5.53
CA SER A 202 12.70 8.93 -5.32
C SER A 202 11.83 7.81 -4.76
N ASP A 203 10.71 8.18 -4.15
CA ASP A 203 9.68 7.26 -3.68
C ASP A 203 8.39 8.00 -3.30
N GLU A 204 7.30 7.25 -3.13
CA GLU A 204 6.07 7.74 -2.52
C GLU A 204 5.91 7.29 -1.06
N SER A 205 5.44 8.19 -0.19
CA SER A 205 5.09 7.87 1.19
C SER A 205 3.70 8.37 1.57
N ARG A 206 3.15 7.89 2.69
CA ARG A 206 1.82 8.29 3.18
C ARG A 206 1.89 8.81 4.61
N PHE A 207 1.38 10.02 4.81
CA PHE A 207 1.28 10.67 6.12
C PHE A 207 -0.20 10.90 6.48
N SER A 208 -0.58 10.52 7.71
CA SER A 208 -1.94 10.66 8.23
C SER A 208 -1.94 11.33 9.61
N LEU A 209 -3.06 11.99 9.95
CA LEU A 209 -3.25 12.63 11.26
C LEU A 209 -3.26 11.62 12.42
N GLN A 210 -3.77 10.42 12.15
CA GLN A 210 -3.71 9.30 13.09
C GLN A 210 -2.50 8.43 12.75
N SER A 211 -1.60 8.25 13.70
CA SER A 211 -0.50 7.28 13.55
C SER A 211 -1.10 5.88 13.46
N ASP A 212 -0.73 5.08 12.44
CA ASP A 212 -1.10 3.66 12.31
C ASP A 212 -0.31 2.78 13.31
N SER A 213 -0.03 3.32 14.51
CA SER A 213 0.72 2.67 15.59
C SER A 213 -0.12 1.60 16.29
N ARG A 214 -0.61 0.63 15.52
CA ARG A 214 -1.17 -0.62 16.03
C ARG A 214 -0.14 -1.24 16.98
N ARG A 215 -0.47 -1.28 18.26
CA ARG A 215 0.39 -1.75 19.37
C ARG A 215 0.47 -3.28 19.41
N THR A 216 0.82 -3.93 18.31
CA THR A 216 1.10 -5.37 18.31
C THR A 216 2.60 -5.57 18.51
N LEU A 217 2.99 -6.16 19.65
CA LEU A 217 4.38 -6.52 19.96
C LEU A 217 4.57 -8.02 19.73
N ILE A 218 5.71 -8.38 19.15
CA ILE A 218 6.17 -9.77 19.01
C ILE A 218 7.37 -10.00 19.93
N TRP A 219 7.56 -11.23 20.41
CA TRP A 219 8.74 -11.61 21.18
C TRP A 219 9.81 -12.12 20.22
N ARG A 220 10.97 -11.46 20.18
CA ARG A 220 12.07 -11.85 19.28
C ARG A 220 13.44 -11.64 19.91
N ALA A 221 14.44 -12.36 19.40
CA ALA A 221 15.83 -12.18 19.79
C ALA A 221 16.42 -10.88 19.21
N PRO A 222 17.44 -10.28 19.85
CA PRO A 222 18.20 -9.16 19.26
C PRO A 222 18.74 -9.50 17.86
N GLY A 223 18.77 -8.53 16.95
CA GLY A 223 19.25 -8.73 15.57
C GLY A 223 18.27 -9.41 14.61
N THR A 224 17.26 -10.12 15.09
CA THR A 224 16.31 -10.90 14.23
C THR A 224 15.18 -10.06 13.63
N ARG A 225 15.34 -8.73 13.58
CA ARG A 225 14.26 -7.77 13.27
C ARG A 225 13.55 -8.02 11.94
N TYR A 226 14.29 -8.47 10.94
CA TYR A 226 13.84 -8.63 9.56
C TYR A 226 13.69 -10.10 9.14
N HIS A 227 13.80 -11.04 10.07
CA HIS A 227 13.48 -12.45 9.80
C HIS A 227 11.99 -12.58 9.45
N GLN A 228 11.67 -13.45 8.49
CA GLN A 228 10.30 -13.60 7.97
C GLN A 228 9.27 -13.87 9.09
N GLU A 229 9.63 -14.69 10.07
CA GLU A 229 8.83 -15.01 11.26
C GLU A 229 8.54 -13.80 12.18
N ASN A 230 9.33 -12.72 12.06
CA ASN A 230 9.24 -11.51 12.88
C ASN A 230 8.65 -10.31 12.11
N THR A 231 8.07 -10.56 10.94
CA THR A 231 7.52 -9.53 10.05
C THR A 231 6.04 -9.74 9.82
N ASN A 232 5.28 -8.64 9.73
CA ASN A 232 3.86 -8.67 9.39
C ASN A 232 3.66 -8.23 7.94
N GLU A 233 2.65 -8.77 7.26
CA GLU A 233 2.31 -8.32 5.91
C GLU A 233 1.69 -6.93 5.91
N ARG A 234 2.06 -6.12 4.91
CA ARG A 234 1.45 -4.80 4.66
C ARG A 234 0.08 -5.03 4.01
N HIS A 235 -1.01 -4.86 4.76
CA HIS A 235 -2.33 -4.70 4.14
C HIS A 235 -2.48 -3.31 3.51
N ARG A 236 -3.23 -3.25 2.40
CA ARG A 236 -3.52 -2.04 1.62
C ARG A 236 -4.07 -0.94 2.55
N TYR A 237 -3.46 0.25 2.52
CA TYR A 237 -3.78 1.36 3.42
C TYR A 237 -5.24 1.81 3.28
N GLY A 238 -5.96 1.87 4.41
CA GLY A 238 -7.26 2.52 4.54
C GLY A 238 -7.17 3.62 5.60
N GLY A 239 -7.57 4.85 5.28
CA GLY A 239 -7.57 5.99 6.20
C GLY A 239 -7.31 7.32 5.50
N ALA A 240 -7.82 8.43 6.03
CA ALA A 240 -7.58 9.77 5.50
C ALA A 240 -6.13 10.23 5.74
N GLY A 241 -5.44 10.71 4.70
CA GLY A 241 -4.04 11.13 4.77
C GLY A 241 -3.54 11.61 3.40
N TRP A 242 -2.35 12.21 3.38
CA TRP A 242 -1.67 12.66 2.18
C TRP A 242 -0.74 11.59 1.64
N LEU A 243 -0.82 11.33 0.34
CA LEU A 243 0.26 10.70 -0.41
C LEU A 243 1.26 11.80 -0.78
N VAL A 244 2.54 11.56 -0.51
CA VAL A 244 3.62 12.48 -0.89
C VAL A 244 4.58 11.77 -1.83
N TRP A 245 5.17 12.51 -2.75
CA TRP A 245 6.30 12.07 -3.56
C TRP A 245 7.42 13.08 -3.40
N GLY A 246 8.65 12.59 -3.35
CA GLY A 246 9.84 13.44 -3.38
C GLY A 246 11.02 12.69 -3.97
N GLY A 247 12.01 13.45 -4.39
CA GLY A 247 13.31 12.97 -4.83
C GLY A 247 14.44 13.65 -4.07
N ILE A 248 15.49 12.90 -3.77
CA ILE A 248 16.70 13.40 -3.13
C ILE A 248 17.91 13.15 -4.02
N ILE A 249 18.86 14.08 -3.97
CA ILE A 249 20.09 14.03 -4.73
C ILE A 249 21.24 14.60 -3.87
N LEU A 250 22.49 14.25 -4.19
CA LEU A 250 23.64 14.70 -3.42
C LEU A 250 23.69 16.24 -3.31
N GLY A 251 23.46 16.97 -4.40
CA GLY A 251 23.52 18.44 -4.41
C GLY A 251 22.22 19.18 -4.05
N SER A 252 21.08 18.50 -3.94
CA SER A 252 19.76 19.15 -3.81
C SER A 252 18.66 18.16 -3.39
N ARG A 253 17.40 18.57 -3.52
CA ARG A 253 16.21 17.73 -3.45
C ARG A 253 15.11 18.34 -4.29
N THR A 254 14.13 17.55 -4.69
CA THR A 254 12.94 18.05 -5.40
C THR A 254 12.06 18.85 -4.45
N ASP A 255 11.09 19.58 -5.01
CA ASP A 255 9.91 19.95 -4.23
C ASP A 255 9.15 18.70 -3.78
N LEU A 256 8.46 18.79 -2.65
CA LEU A 256 7.60 17.72 -2.16
C LEU A 256 6.23 17.83 -2.84
N HIS A 257 5.91 16.86 -3.69
CA HIS A 257 4.56 16.76 -4.26
C HIS A 257 3.61 16.14 -3.24
N VAL A 258 2.43 16.72 -3.07
CA VAL A 258 1.44 16.27 -2.07
C VAL A 258 0.06 16.16 -2.70
N GLN A 259 -0.54 14.96 -2.62
CA GLN A 259 -1.85 14.67 -3.20
C GLN A 259 -2.72 13.78 -2.31
N SER A 260 -4.04 13.90 -2.46
CA SER A 260 -5.02 13.12 -1.69
C SER A 260 -5.41 11.80 -2.36
N VAL A 261 -5.05 11.61 -3.63
CA VAL A 261 -5.43 10.45 -4.46
C VAL A 261 -4.29 9.45 -4.57
N THR A 262 -4.62 8.21 -4.93
CA THR A 262 -3.66 7.16 -5.23
C THR A 262 -2.84 7.52 -6.47
N MET A 263 -1.54 7.19 -6.48
CA MET A 263 -0.68 7.37 -7.65
C MET A 263 -1.16 6.49 -8.82
N THR A 264 -1.41 7.10 -9.97
CA THR A 264 -1.71 6.42 -11.25
C THR A 264 -0.59 6.68 -12.24
N CYS A 265 -0.49 5.89 -13.31
CA CYS A 265 0.54 6.11 -14.33
C CYS A 265 0.43 7.49 -15.01
N HIS A 266 -0.80 7.98 -15.21
CA HIS A 266 -1.03 9.32 -15.78
C HIS A 266 -0.55 10.41 -14.84
N ILE A 267 -0.89 10.34 -13.55
CA ILE A 267 -0.39 11.30 -12.54
C ILE A 267 1.12 11.23 -12.43
N TYR A 268 1.69 10.03 -12.45
CA TYR A 268 3.13 9.84 -12.40
C TYR A 268 3.82 10.49 -13.61
N ARG A 269 3.28 10.32 -14.82
CA ARG A 269 3.82 10.94 -16.03
C ARG A 269 3.64 12.46 -16.04
N ASP A 270 2.40 12.93 -15.92
CA ASP A 270 2.03 14.36 -16.08
C ASP A 270 2.56 15.25 -14.95
N VAL A 271 2.70 14.70 -13.74
CA VAL A 271 3.09 15.48 -12.55
C VAL A 271 4.50 15.13 -12.12
N ILE A 272 4.78 13.85 -11.86
CA ILE A 272 6.09 13.47 -11.32
C ILE A 272 7.19 13.64 -12.36
N LEU A 273 7.04 12.99 -13.52
CA LEU A 273 8.08 13.05 -14.55
C LEU A 273 8.18 14.43 -15.18
N GLU A 274 7.08 14.96 -15.71
CA GLU A 274 7.11 16.21 -16.49
C GLU A 274 7.40 17.46 -15.65
N GLN A 275 6.89 17.55 -14.42
CA GLN A 275 7.02 18.77 -13.61
C GLN A 275 8.19 18.72 -12.63
N HIS A 276 8.52 17.54 -12.10
CA HIS A 276 9.57 17.43 -11.09
C HIS A 276 10.86 16.83 -11.67
N VAL A 277 10.82 15.64 -12.27
CA VAL A 277 12.04 14.93 -12.71
C VAL A 277 12.70 15.61 -13.90
N ARG A 278 11.92 16.08 -14.88
CA ARG A 278 12.42 16.74 -16.10
C ARG A 278 13.31 17.95 -15.80
N LEU A 279 12.97 18.73 -14.77
CA LEU A 279 13.77 19.89 -14.36
C LEU A 279 15.19 19.49 -13.93
N PHE A 280 15.31 18.39 -13.17
CA PHE A 280 16.61 17.88 -12.74
C PHE A 280 17.39 17.25 -13.89
N ARG A 281 16.70 16.55 -14.80
CA ARG A 281 17.32 16.04 -16.03
C ARG A 281 17.96 17.17 -16.86
N GLY A 282 17.26 18.29 -17.00
CA GLY A 282 17.77 19.48 -17.70
C GLY A 282 18.98 20.10 -17.01
N ALA A 283 18.99 20.15 -15.67
CA ALA A 283 20.09 20.72 -14.89
C ALA A 283 21.34 19.83 -14.85
N MET A 284 21.18 18.51 -14.84
CA MET A 284 22.27 17.54 -14.62
C MET A 284 22.87 16.96 -15.90
N GLY A 285 22.20 17.11 -17.04
CA GLY A 285 22.71 16.61 -18.32
C GLY A 285 22.64 15.09 -18.45
N ALA A 286 23.34 14.56 -19.45
CA ALA A 286 23.16 13.19 -19.97
C ALA A 286 23.48 12.07 -18.96
N GLU A 287 24.21 12.36 -17.90
CA GLU A 287 24.55 11.37 -16.86
C GLU A 287 23.41 11.20 -15.83
N PHE A 288 22.34 11.97 -15.92
CA PHE A 288 21.21 11.90 -15.01
C PHE A 288 20.59 10.51 -14.96
N LEU A 289 20.51 9.96 -13.74
CA LEU A 289 19.97 8.64 -13.49
C LEU A 289 18.79 8.72 -12.52
N PHE A 290 17.61 8.29 -12.97
CA PHE A 290 16.38 8.36 -12.19
C PHE A 290 16.01 7.02 -11.57
N MET A 291 15.88 6.97 -10.23
CA MET A 291 15.48 5.75 -9.51
C MET A 291 14.02 5.82 -9.05
N ASP A 292 13.29 4.74 -9.32
CA ASP A 292 11.95 4.43 -8.78
C ASP A 292 11.82 2.93 -8.39
N ASP A 293 10.75 2.53 -7.69
CA ASP A 293 10.65 1.23 -7.01
C ASP A 293 10.10 0.06 -7.87
N ASN A 294 9.95 0.25 -9.19
CA ASN A 294 9.25 -0.65 -10.11
C ASN A 294 7.75 -0.87 -9.80
N ALA A 295 7.07 0.03 -9.08
CA ALA A 295 5.62 -0.10 -8.90
C ALA A 295 4.89 -0.13 -10.25
N ARG A 296 3.72 -0.78 -10.28
CA ARG A 296 2.92 -0.96 -11.50
C ARG A 296 2.69 0.35 -12.29
N PRO A 297 2.37 1.50 -11.64
CA PRO A 297 2.23 2.77 -12.36
C PRO A 297 3.52 3.21 -13.06
N HIS A 298 4.69 2.96 -12.47
CA HIS A 298 6.00 3.36 -12.99
C HIS A 298 6.47 2.50 -14.17
N ARG A 299 5.85 1.34 -14.39
CA ARG A 299 6.17 0.40 -15.48
C ARG A 299 5.08 0.34 -16.56
N ALA A 300 4.23 1.38 -16.62
CA ALA A 300 3.25 1.51 -17.68
C ALA A 300 3.91 2.08 -18.95
N ASN A 301 3.46 1.66 -20.13
CA ASN A 301 4.02 2.11 -21.42
C ASN A 301 4.09 3.63 -21.54
N ILE A 302 3.06 4.35 -21.10
CA ILE A 302 3.03 5.83 -21.13
C ILE A 302 4.17 6.48 -20.32
N VAL A 303 4.63 5.81 -19.26
CA VAL A 303 5.75 6.25 -18.43
C VAL A 303 7.06 5.94 -19.14
N ASP A 304 7.20 4.75 -19.71
CA ASP A 304 8.40 4.37 -20.47
C ASP A 304 8.60 5.24 -21.72
N GLU A 305 7.51 5.55 -22.45
CA GLU A 305 7.50 6.49 -23.58
C GLU A 305 7.95 7.89 -23.16
N CYS A 306 7.46 8.38 -22.01
CA CYS A 306 7.85 9.69 -21.48
C CYS A 306 9.34 9.75 -21.10
N LEU A 307 9.86 8.73 -20.41
CA LEU A 307 11.28 8.67 -20.08
C LEU A 307 12.16 8.64 -21.34
N GLN A 308 11.75 7.88 -22.35
CA GLN A 308 12.46 7.84 -23.64
C GLN A 308 12.43 9.19 -24.35
N SER A 309 11.27 9.87 -24.39
CA SER A 309 11.16 11.17 -25.07
C SER A 309 11.96 12.28 -24.39
N GLU A 310 12.15 12.19 -23.07
CA GLU A 310 12.91 13.17 -22.28
C GLU A 310 14.37 12.75 -22.08
N ASP A 311 14.82 11.67 -22.72
CA ASP A 311 16.17 11.09 -22.60
C ASP A 311 16.58 10.88 -21.12
N ILE A 312 15.63 10.38 -20.32
CA ILE A 312 15.84 10.07 -18.90
C ILE A 312 16.22 8.60 -18.78
N ILE A 313 17.44 8.35 -18.31
CA ILE A 313 17.91 7.00 -18.02
C ILE A 313 17.35 6.57 -16.66
N ARG A 314 16.67 5.42 -16.63
CA ARG A 314 16.17 4.82 -15.40
C ARG A 314 17.26 3.96 -14.76
N MET A 315 17.44 4.08 -13.45
CA MET A 315 18.26 3.18 -12.66
C MET A 315 17.62 1.80 -12.60
N ASP A 316 18.39 0.75 -12.90
CA ASP A 316 17.97 -0.60 -12.55
C ASP A 316 17.79 -0.68 -11.03
N TRP A 317 16.65 -1.20 -10.57
CA TRP A 317 16.34 -1.25 -9.14
C TRP A 317 15.79 -2.61 -8.73
N PRO A 318 16.31 -3.24 -7.66
CA PRO A 318 15.77 -4.51 -7.19
C PRO A 318 14.44 -4.32 -6.45
N ALA A 319 13.38 -5.00 -6.91
CA ALA A 319 12.07 -4.94 -6.28
C ALA A 319 12.09 -5.25 -4.76
N TYR A 320 11.18 -4.63 -4.01
CA TYR A 320 11.02 -4.79 -2.56
C TYR A 320 12.27 -4.42 -1.74
N SER A 321 12.98 -3.37 -2.16
CA SER A 321 14.23 -2.91 -1.53
C SER A 321 14.18 -1.52 -0.89
N PRO A 322 13.21 -1.23 -0.01
CA PRO A 322 13.15 0.06 0.69
C PRO A 322 14.39 0.28 1.58
N ASP A 323 14.98 -0.79 2.12
CA ASP A 323 16.20 -0.72 2.94
C ASP A 323 17.47 -0.34 2.15
N LEU A 324 17.40 -0.29 0.82
CA LEU A 324 18.47 0.23 -0.04
C LEU A 324 18.17 1.63 -0.55
N ASN A 325 16.96 2.17 -0.32
CA ASN A 325 16.56 3.49 -0.80
C ASN A 325 16.79 4.54 0.29
N PRO A 326 17.76 5.47 0.16
CA PRO A 326 18.05 6.47 1.19
C PRO A 326 16.88 7.39 1.53
N ILE A 327 15.92 7.57 0.61
CA ILE A 327 14.76 8.44 0.85
C ILE A 327 13.83 7.90 1.95
N GLU A 328 13.85 6.59 2.21
CA GLU A 328 13.07 6.00 3.31
C GLU A 328 13.53 6.54 4.68
N HIS A 329 14.83 6.83 4.83
CA HIS A 329 15.34 7.53 6.01
C HIS A 329 14.89 9.00 6.07
N VAL A 330 14.75 9.65 4.91
CA VAL A 330 14.23 11.02 4.83
C VAL A 330 12.75 11.05 5.20
N TRP A 331 11.96 10.04 4.84
CA TRP A 331 10.58 9.88 5.31
C TRP A 331 10.48 9.70 6.82
N ASP A 332 11.36 8.90 7.42
CA ASP A 332 11.43 8.79 8.89
C ASP A 332 11.80 10.13 9.55
N MET A 333 12.79 10.84 9.01
CA MET A 333 13.17 12.17 9.50
C MET A 333 12.02 13.17 9.40
N LEU A 334 11.31 13.19 8.27
CA LEU A 334 10.15 14.04 8.05
C LEU A 334 9.05 13.71 9.07
N GLY A 335 8.72 12.42 9.25
CA GLY A 335 7.73 11.99 10.23
C GLY A 335 8.08 12.38 11.67
N ARG A 336 9.36 12.26 12.06
CA ARG A 336 9.83 12.70 13.39
C ARG A 336 9.72 14.21 13.57
N ARG A 337 10.07 14.99 12.54
CA ARG A 337 9.95 16.46 12.57
C ARG A 337 8.49 16.90 12.70
N ILE A 338 7.59 16.31 11.92
CA ILE A 338 6.14 16.58 12.01
C ILE A 338 5.61 16.26 13.41
N ALA A 339 6.00 15.12 13.98
CA ALA A 339 5.60 14.72 15.32
C ALA A 339 6.16 15.62 16.44
N ALA A 340 7.28 16.30 16.18
CA ALA A 340 7.93 17.21 17.13
C ALA A 340 7.39 18.65 17.08
N ARG A 341 6.53 19.00 16.11
CA ARG A 341 5.96 20.35 15.99
C ARG A 341 5.08 20.70 17.19
N GLN A 342 5.12 21.97 17.56
CA GLN A 342 4.35 22.57 18.64
C GLN A 342 3.62 23.80 18.08
N PRO A 343 2.27 23.77 17.92
CA PRO A 343 1.39 22.62 18.15
C PRO A 343 1.51 21.56 17.04
N PRO A 344 1.13 20.29 17.31
CA PRO A 344 1.06 19.26 16.27
C PRO A 344 -0.08 19.56 15.28
N PRO A 345 0.04 19.15 14.00
CA PRO A 345 -1.03 19.34 13.02
C PRO A 345 -2.28 18.55 13.41
N THR A 346 -3.43 19.24 13.44
CA THR A 346 -4.73 18.68 13.84
C THR A 346 -5.70 18.48 12.69
N SER A 347 -5.43 19.12 11.53
CA SER A 347 -6.24 19.04 10.32
C SER A 347 -5.40 18.61 9.10
N LEU A 348 -6.04 18.03 8.07
CA LEU A 348 -5.32 17.63 6.86
C LEU A 348 -4.63 18.83 6.17
N PRO A 349 -5.24 20.02 6.05
CA PRO A 349 -4.55 21.20 5.52
C PRO A 349 -3.35 21.65 6.36
N GLU A 350 -3.43 21.57 7.70
CA GLU A 350 -2.27 21.81 8.57
C GLU A 350 -1.17 20.77 8.34
N LEU A 351 -1.53 19.49 8.24
CA LEU A 351 -0.56 18.43 7.97
C LEU A 351 0.12 18.64 6.61
N ARG A 352 -0.61 19.06 5.57
CA ARG A 352 -0.04 19.37 4.26
C ARG A 352 0.99 20.50 4.34
N ARG A 353 0.61 21.63 4.96
CA ARG A 353 1.54 22.75 5.16
C ARG A 353 2.75 22.31 5.96
N ALA A 354 2.51 21.50 7.00
CA ALA A 354 3.59 21.04 7.84
C ALA A 354 4.59 20.16 7.07
N LEU A 355 4.11 19.26 6.22
CA LEU A 355 4.95 18.41 5.38
C LEU A 355 5.82 19.23 4.43
N LEU A 356 5.24 20.25 3.78
CA LEU A 356 5.97 21.15 2.89
C LEU A 356 7.05 21.93 3.63
N ASP A 357 6.72 22.54 4.78
CA ASP A 357 7.69 23.32 5.57
C ASP A 357 8.83 22.43 6.08
N GLU A 358 8.52 21.26 6.67
CA GLU A 358 9.57 20.40 7.24
C GLU A 358 10.46 19.81 6.15
N TRP A 359 9.91 19.50 4.97
CA TRP A 359 10.72 19.09 3.83
C TRP A 359 11.76 20.15 3.45
N CYS A 360 11.36 21.42 3.44
CA CYS A 360 12.27 22.55 3.24
C CYS A 360 13.29 22.74 4.38
N ASN A 361 12.97 22.28 5.59
CA ASN A 361 13.84 22.38 6.77
C ASN A 361 14.79 21.18 6.95
N ILE A 362 14.73 20.16 6.10
CA ILE A 362 15.74 19.08 6.08
C ILE A 362 17.05 19.67 5.56
N LEU A 363 18.12 19.57 6.36
CA LEU A 363 19.43 20.09 5.96
C LEU A 363 20.01 19.20 4.86
N GLN A 364 20.57 19.83 3.82
CA GLN A 364 21.14 19.10 2.68
C GLN A 364 22.26 18.15 3.10
N ASP A 365 23.06 18.51 4.11
CA ASP A 365 24.11 17.63 4.66
C ASP A 365 23.55 16.31 5.21
N GLN A 366 22.32 16.30 5.74
CA GLN A 366 21.69 15.06 6.18
C GLN A 366 21.38 14.14 4.99
N ILE A 367 20.95 14.71 3.87
CA ILE A 367 20.69 13.99 2.62
C ILE A 367 21.99 13.48 2.00
N VAL A 368 23.01 14.34 1.92
CA VAL A 368 24.36 13.98 1.44
C VAL A 368 24.92 12.79 2.20
N ASN A 369 24.85 12.82 3.54
CA ASN A 369 25.33 11.72 4.38
C ASN A 369 24.58 10.41 4.13
N LEU A 370 23.27 10.47 3.86
CA LEU A 370 22.48 9.29 3.52
C LEU A 370 22.90 8.70 2.18
N ILE A 371 23.05 9.53 1.14
CA ILE A 371 23.47 9.08 -0.20
C ILE A 371 24.92 8.55 -0.18
N LEU A 372 25.83 9.25 0.50
CA LEU A 372 27.23 8.80 0.64
C LEU A 372 27.37 7.52 1.49
N SER A 373 26.33 7.11 2.21
CA SER A 373 26.29 5.83 2.92
C SER A 373 25.99 4.63 2.01
N MET A 374 25.57 4.86 0.75
CA MET A 374 25.17 3.81 -0.19
C MET A 374 26.20 2.68 -0.35
N PRO A 375 27.51 2.94 -0.49
CA PRO A 375 28.50 1.85 -0.56
C PRO A 375 28.48 0.93 0.68
N ARG A 376 28.19 1.47 1.86
CA ARG A 376 28.05 0.70 3.10
C ARG A 376 26.76 -0.13 3.08
N LEU A 377 25.66 0.43 2.60
CA LEU A 377 24.38 -0.28 2.43
C LEU A 377 24.52 -1.45 1.45
N CYS A 378 25.14 -1.22 0.28
CA CYS A 378 25.44 -2.26 -0.69
C CYS A 378 26.31 -3.38 -0.09
N LYS A 379 27.38 -3.04 0.64
CA LYS A 379 28.23 -4.03 1.33
C LYS A 379 27.47 -4.84 2.38
N ALA A 380 26.57 -4.21 3.13
CA ALA A 380 25.71 -4.91 4.10
C ALA A 380 24.75 -5.88 3.39
N CYS A 381 24.16 -5.48 2.28
CA CYS A 381 23.31 -6.35 1.45
C CYS A 381 24.10 -7.54 0.89
N ILE A 382 25.33 -7.31 0.43
CA ILE A 382 26.24 -8.37 -0.04
C ILE A 382 26.57 -9.36 1.08
N ALA A 383 26.94 -8.86 2.26
CA ALA A 383 27.26 -9.71 3.42
C ALA A 383 26.07 -10.59 3.85
N LEU A 384 24.84 -10.11 3.63
CA LEU A 384 23.60 -10.84 3.90
C LEU A 384 23.09 -11.63 2.70
N SER A 385 23.90 -11.79 1.64
CA SER A 385 23.54 -12.53 0.42
C SER A 385 22.21 -12.05 -0.20
N GLY A 386 22.00 -10.74 -0.21
CA GLY A 386 20.81 -10.10 -0.77
C GLY A 386 19.58 -10.08 0.15
N ARG A 387 19.68 -10.61 1.37
CA ARG A 387 18.61 -10.48 2.38
C ARG A 387 18.50 -9.03 2.85
N ARG A 388 17.44 -8.73 3.61
CA ARG A 388 17.21 -7.38 4.15
C ARG A 388 18.33 -6.95 5.07
N THR A 389 18.78 -5.72 4.88
CA THR A 389 19.72 -5.07 5.78
C THR A 389 19.01 -4.56 7.03
N THR A 390 19.79 -4.14 8.03
CA THR A 390 19.23 -3.59 9.29
C THR A 390 18.81 -2.13 9.19
N TYR A 391 19.11 -1.49 8.06
CA TYR A 391 18.89 -0.08 7.83
C TYR A 391 17.39 0.24 7.71
#